data_AF-A0A963WTM6-F1
#
_entry.id   AF-A0A963WTM6-F1
#
_cell.length_a   1.000
_cell.length_b   1.000
_cell.length_c   1.000
_cell.angle_alpha   90.00
_cell.angle_beta   90.00
_cell.angle_gamma   90.00
#
_symmetry.space_group_name_H-M   'P 1'
#
loop_
_entity.id
_entity.type
_entity.pdbx_description
1 polymer ?
#
loop_
_entity_poly.entity_id
_entity_poly.type
_entity_poly.pdbx_seq_one_letter_code
_entity_poly.pdbx_strand_id
1 'polypeptide(L)'
;MKRLTIAVLALSLSACSDLGGGASYGAAEAEMGAVFRSHAREVQGGLNVKCPFTADADLLAQYEPLAQRYEALKESVADRSLAVDLAIIEADYNTYWEQNVVECGPLDQPGTPERVAQELARIDGNLQQLERMAGGI
;
A
#
# COMPACT_ATOMS: atom_id res chain seq x y z
N MET A 1 -56.57 -4.31 -42.74
CA MET A 1 -55.21 -3.90 -43.17
C MET A 1 -54.41 -3.52 -41.94
N LYS A 2 -53.25 -4.16 -41.76
CA LYS A 2 -52.24 -3.88 -40.73
C LYS A 2 -51.72 -2.44 -40.88
N ARG A 3 -51.51 -1.76 -39.74
CA ARG A 3 -50.23 -1.15 -39.36
C ARG A 3 -50.31 -0.65 -37.91
N LEU A 4 -49.87 -1.53 -37.00
CA LEU A 4 -49.20 -1.12 -35.78
C LEU A 4 -48.05 -0.20 -36.17
N THR A 5 -47.91 0.93 -35.48
CA THR A 5 -46.58 1.47 -35.18
C THR A 5 -46.62 2.18 -33.84
N ILE A 6 -46.36 1.38 -32.82
CA ILE A 6 -45.82 1.78 -31.52
C ILE A 6 -44.55 2.59 -31.81
N ALA A 7 -44.58 3.89 -31.57
CA ALA A 7 -43.43 4.77 -31.81
C ALA A 7 -43.35 5.92 -30.79
N VAL A 8 -43.58 5.62 -29.51
CA VAL A 8 -43.39 6.62 -28.43
C VAL A 8 -42.60 6.05 -27.23
N LEU A 9 -42.05 4.84 -27.32
CA LEU A 9 -41.34 4.17 -26.21
C LEU A 9 -39.86 3.89 -26.53
N ALA A 10 -39.15 4.89 -27.07
CA ALA A 10 -37.72 4.76 -27.36
C ALA A 10 -36.90 6.02 -27.03
N LEU A 11 -37.32 6.81 -26.02
CA LEU A 11 -36.60 8.01 -25.59
C LEU A 11 -36.12 7.98 -24.13
N SER A 12 -36.13 6.81 -23.47
CA SER A 12 -35.67 6.69 -22.07
C SER A 12 -34.46 5.77 -21.88
N LEU A 13 -33.75 5.37 -22.94
CA LEU A 13 -32.57 4.50 -22.83
C LEU A 13 -31.22 5.20 -22.98
N SER A 14 -31.17 6.53 -23.21
CA SER A 14 -29.92 7.29 -23.23
C SER A 14 -29.51 7.88 -21.87
N ALA A 15 -30.29 7.65 -20.81
CA ALA A 15 -29.97 8.13 -19.46
C ALA A 15 -29.21 7.10 -18.59
N CYS A 16 -28.84 5.94 -19.14
CA CYS A 16 -28.02 4.95 -18.42
C CYS A 16 -26.52 5.03 -18.75
N SER A 17 -26.07 6.04 -19.51
CA SER A 17 -24.63 6.28 -19.74
C SER A 17 -23.93 6.92 -18.54
N ASP A 18 -24.69 7.50 -17.60
CA ASP A 18 -24.17 8.16 -16.39
C ASP A 18 -24.19 7.27 -15.13
N LEU A 19 -24.56 5.99 -15.25
CA LEU A 19 -24.43 5.02 -14.16
C LEU A 19 -23.07 4.29 -14.16
N GLY A 20 -22.14 4.76 -14.98
CA GLY A 20 -20.73 4.36 -14.98
C GLY A 20 -19.91 5.18 -13.97
N GLY A 21 -20.36 5.31 -12.72
CA GLY A 21 -19.61 5.94 -11.63
C GLY A 21 -18.43 5.10 -11.13
N GLY A 22 -17.82 4.28 -11.99
CA GLY A 22 -16.52 3.68 -11.72
C GLY A 22 -15.47 4.69 -12.13
N ALA A 23 -14.62 5.13 -11.20
CA ALA A 23 -13.49 5.98 -11.52
C ALA A 23 -12.79 5.43 -12.78
N SER A 24 -12.69 6.22 -13.85
CA SER A 24 -11.86 5.85 -14.98
C SER A 24 -10.42 5.87 -14.47
N TYR A 25 -9.92 4.71 -14.07
CA TYR A 25 -8.54 4.54 -13.65
C TYR A 25 -7.68 4.69 -14.91
N GLY A 26 -7.21 5.91 -15.16
CA GLY A 26 -6.34 6.19 -16.29
C GLY A 26 -4.98 5.52 -16.11
N ALA A 27 -4.23 5.41 -17.20
CA ALA A 27 -2.91 4.79 -17.17
C ALA A 27 -1.95 5.50 -16.19
N ALA A 28 -2.08 6.82 -16.03
CA ALA A 28 -1.26 7.62 -15.11
C ALA A 28 -1.60 7.34 -13.64
N GLU A 29 -2.88 7.24 -13.29
CA GLU A 29 -3.32 6.85 -11.94
C GLU A 29 -2.89 5.41 -11.61
N ALA A 30 -2.92 4.52 -12.60
CA ALA A 30 -2.43 3.16 -12.45
C ALA A 30 -0.92 3.07 -12.21
N GLU A 31 -0.13 3.86 -12.94
CA GLU A 31 1.31 3.97 -12.75
C GLU A 31 1.64 4.55 -11.37
N MET A 32 0.96 5.61 -10.95
CA MET A 32 1.15 6.20 -9.62
C MET A 32 0.83 5.22 -8.51
N GLY A 33 -0.32 4.52 -8.60
CA GLY A 33 -0.68 3.48 -7.64
C GLY A 33 0.36 2.35 -7.61
N ALA A 34 0.92 1.95 -8.76
CA ALA A 34 1.96 0.92 -8.80
C ALA A 34 3.26 1.37 -8.10
N VAL A 35 3.71 2.60 -8.35
CA VAL A 35 4.87 3.18 -7.66
C VAL A 35 4.61 3.28 -6.16
N PHE A 36 3.43 3.74 -5.76
CA PHE A 36 3.02 3.82 -4.36
C PHE A 36 3.05 2.45 -3.68
N ARG A 37 2.45 1.43 -4.29
CA ARG A 37 2.47 0.05 -3.79
C ARG A 37 3.88 -0.53 -3.67
N SER A 38 4.78 -0.19 -4.59
CA SER A 38 6.18 -0.63 -4.54
C SER A 38 6.87 -0.11 -3.27
N HIS A 39 6.76 1.19 -2.98
CA HIS A 39 7.34 1.77 -1.77
C HIS A 39 6.63 1.27 -0.49
N ALA A 40 5.31 1.12 -0.52
CA ALA A 40 4.54 0.61 0.60
C ALA A 40 4.97 -0.82 0.97
N ARG A 41 5.28 -1.66 -0.02
CA ARG A 41 5.77 -3.04 0.21
C ARG A 41 7.10 -3.04 0.95
N GLU A 42 8.02 -2.18 0.56
CA GLU A 42 9.34 -2.07 1.18
C GLU A 42 9.24 -1.61 2.65
N VAL A 43 8.34 -0.67 2.94
CA VAL A 43 8.06 -0.19 4.31
C VAL A 43 7.35 -1.25 5.14
N GLN A 44 6.25 -1.82 4.62
CA GLN A 44 5.48 -2.86 5.32
C GLN A 44 6.36 -4.06 5.67
N GLY A 45 7.20 -4.50 4.72
CA GLY A 45 8.12 -5.61 4.93
C GLY A 45 9.22 -5.31 5.94
N GLY A 46 9.78 -4.10 5.92
CA GLY A 46 10.85 -3.68 6.83
C GLY A 46 10.38 -3.38 8.25
N LEU A 47 9.14 -2.90 8.43
CA LEU A 47 8.57 -2.64 9.76
C LEU A 47 7.99 -3.90 10.42
N ASN A 48 7.54 -4.89 9.63
CA ASN A 48 6.87 -6.08 10.15
C ASN A 48 7.69 -7.37 10.01
N VAL A 49 9.02 -7.25 10.03
CA VAL A 49 9.96 -8.35 9.79
C VAL A 49 9.64 -9.60 10.64
N LYS A 50 9.48 -10.75 9.97
CA LYS A 50 9.25 -12.04 10.65
C LYS A 50 10.53 -12.64 11.25
N CYS A 51 11.68 -12.36 10.64
CA CYS A 51 12.99 -12.81 11.11
C CYS A 51 13.89 -11.59 11.36
N PRO A 52 13.84 -10.99 12.56
CA PRO A 52 14.65 -9.83 12.88
C PRO A 52 16.14 -10.19 12.83
N PHE A 53 17.01 -9.18 12.65
CA PHE A 53 18.46 -9.39 12.71
C PHE A 53 18.99 -9.45 14.15
N THR A 54 18.21 -8.97 15.11
CA THR A 54 18.62 -8.73 16.49
C THR A 54 17.50 -9.01 17.48
N ALA A 55 17.87 -9.40 18.70
CA ALA A 55 16.97 -9.39 19.86
C ALA A 55 17.23 -8.20 20.82
N ASP A 56 18.19 -7.33 20.49
CA ASP A 56 18.55 -6.16 21.28
C ASP A 56 17.40 -5.13 21.25
N ALA A 57 16.86 -4.83 22.43
CA ALA A 57 15.75 -3.90 22.59
C ALA A 57 16.09 -2.47 22.14
N ASP A 58 17.34 -2.03 22.30
CA ASP A 58 17.77 -0.68 21.92
C ASP A 58 17.88 -0.55 20.39
N LEU A 59 18.26 -1.63 19.69
CA LEU A 59 18.23 -1.66 18.24
C LEU A 59 16.80 -1.75 17.70
N LEU A 60 15.95 -2.56 18.33
CA LEU A 60 14.53 -2.69 17.94
C LEU A 60 13.75 -1.38 18.17
N ALA A 61 14.03 -0.65 19.25
CA ALA A 61 13.37 0.62 19.54
C ALA A 61 13.60 1.70 18.46
N GLN A 62 14.65 1.57 17.63
CA GLN A 62 14.91 2.51 16.55
C GLN A 62 13.91 2.41 15.39
N TYR A 63 13.14 1.32 15.29
CA TYR A 63 12.07 1.19 14.29
C TYR A 63 10.81 1.98 14.66
N GLU A 64 10.59 2.23 15.95
CA GLU A 64 9.36 2.85 16.48
C GLU A 64 9.02 4.20 15.83
N PRO A 65 9.96 5.16 15.65
CA PRO A 65 9.63 6.43 14.99
C PRO A 65 9.15 6.26 13.54
N LEU A 66 9.67 5.26 12.82
CA LEU A 66 9.25 4.98 11.45
C LEU A 66 7.89 4.28 11.42
N ALA A 67 7.62 3.39 12.38
CA ALA A 67 6.31 2.77 12.54
C ALA A 67 5.22 3.82 12.83
N GLN A 68 5.49 4.76 13.73
CA GLN A 68 4.57 5.87 14.03
C GLN A 68 4.28 6.74 12.80
N ARG A 69 5.31 7.06 12.00
CA ARG A 69 5.13 7.79 10.75
C ARG A 69 4.32 7.00 9.71
N TYR A 70 4.51 5.69 9.63
CA TYR A 70 3.73 4.85 8.74
C TYR A 70 2.25 4.78 9.14
N GLU A 71 1.94 4.70 10.43
CA GLU A 71 0.55 4.80 10.92
C GLU A 71 -0.05 6.19 10.67
N ALA A 72 0.71 7.27 10.90
CA ALA A 72 0.25 8.63 10.57
C ALA A 72 -0.02 8.79 9.05
N LEU A 73 0.82 8.18 8.21
CA LEU A 73 0.58 8.14 6.76
C LEU A 73 -0.74 7.42 6.45
N LYS A 74 -1.01 6.26 7.05
CA LYS A 74 -2.26 5.50 6.86
C LYS A 74 -3.48 6.34 7.20
N GLU A 75 -3.43 7.06 8.32
CA GLU A 75 -4.49 8.00 8.71
C GLU A 75 -4.65 9.13 7.69
N SER A 76 -3.55 9.71 7.22
CA SER A 76 -3.57 10.85 6.28
C SER A 76 -4.18 10.50 4.91
N VAL A 77 -4.17 9.23 4.52
CA VAL A 77 -4.70 8.76 3.23
C VAL A 77 -6.03 8.03 3.34
N ALA A 78 -6.61 7.90 4.54
CA ALA A 78 -7.79 7.05 4.80
C ALA A 78 -8.98 7.31 3.86
N ASP A 79 -9.24 8.57 3.50
CA ASP A 79 -10.35 8.96 2.62
C ASP A 79 -9.94 9.08 1.13
N ARG A 80 -8.82 8.47 0.74
CA ARG A 80 -8.24 8.58 -0.61
C ARG A 80 -8.05 7.20 -1.25
N SER A 81 -7.92 7.18 -2.58
CA SER A 81 -7.62 5.94 -3.33
C SER A 81 -6.33 5.25 -2.85
N LEU A 82 -5.36 6.01 -2.34
CA LEU A 82 -4.11 5.48 -1.78
C LEU A 82 -4.32 4.57 -0.56
N ALA A 83 -5.42 4.72 0.20
CA ALA A 83 -5.75 3.77 1.27
C ALA A 83 -6.01 2.37 0.74
N VAL A 84 -6.60 2.24 -0.46
CA VAL A 84 -6.81 0.94 -1.12
C VAL A 84 -5.47 0.33 -1.49
N ASP A 85 -4.54 1.12 -2.01
CA ASP A 85 -3.19 0.67 -2.35
C ASP A 85 -2.41 0.17 -1.12
N LEU A 86 -2.52 0.86 0.03
CA LEU A 86 -1.94 0.38 1.30
C LEU A 86 -2.59 -0.94 1.75
N ALA A 87 -3.92 -1.00 1.76
CA ALA A 87 -4.65 -2.19 2.19
C ALA A 87 -4.30 -3.43 1.35
N ILE A 88 -4.11 -3.27 0.03
CA ILE A 88 -3.64 -4.35 -0.85
C ILE A 88 -2.27 -4.86 -0.39
N ILE A 89 -1.33 -3.97 -0.11
CA ILE A 89 0.02 -4.36 0.30
C ILE A 89 0.05 -5.01 1.68
N GLU A 90 -0.71 -4.49 2.64
CA GLU A 90 -0.83 -5.09 3.96
C GLU A 90 -1.46 -6.49 3.89
N ALA A 91 -2.53 -6.64 3.10
CA ALA A 91 -3.18 -7.92 2.88
C ALA A 91 -2.26 -8.92 2.16
N ASP A 92 -1.57 -8.51 1.10
CA ASP A 92 -0.59 -9.32 0.37
C ASP A 92 0.51 -9.84 1.31
N TYR A 93 1.05 -8.94 2.14
CA TYR A 93 2.11 -9.27 3.10
C TYR A 93 1.64 -10.29 4.13
N ASN A 94 0.47 -10.07 4.73
CA ASN A 94 -0.09 -10.98 5.73
C ASN A 94 -0.41 -12.35 5.11
N THR A 95 -1.08 -12.36 3.95
CA THR A 95 -1.42 -13.59 3.22
C THR A 95 -0.17 -14.40 2.87
N TYR A 96 0.89 -13.74 2.40
CA TYR A 96 2.15 -14.41 2.10
C TYR A 96 2.70 -15.13 3.34
N TRP A 97 2.75 -14.47 4.50
CA TRP A 97 3.30 -15.08 5.70
C TRP A 97 2.38 -16.08 6.40
N GLU A 98 1.07 -16.02 6.18
CA GLU A 98 0.15 -17.08 6.62
C GLU A 98 0.38 -18.40 5.86
N GLN A 99 0.83 -18.30 4.61
CA GLN A 99 1.00 -19.44 3.72
C GLN A 99 2.43 -20.00 3.73
N ASN A 100 3.40 -19.27 4.29
CA ASN A 100 4.80 -19.61 4.22
C ASN A 100 5.42 -19.70 5.61
N VAL A 101 6.16 -20.78 5.86
CA VAL A 101 6.99 -20.94 7.05
C VAL A 101 8.37 -20.39 6.75
N VAL A 102 8.94 -19.65 7.69
CA VAL A 102 10.31 -19.12 7.59
C VAL A 102 11.17 -19.68 8.71
N GLU A 103 12.37 -20.12 8.35
CA GLU A 103 13.43 -20.44 9.30
C GLU A 103 14.32 -19.22 9.46
N CYS A 104 14.34 -18.63 10.66
CA CYS A 104 15.17 -17.48 10.95
C CYS A 104 16.62 -17.89 11.19
N GLY A 105 17.55 -17.13 10.63
CA GLY A 105 18.97 -17.28 10.89
C GLY A 105 19.37 -16.85 12.30
N PRO A 106 20.65 -16.99 12.66
CA PRO A 106 21.14 -16.58 13.97
C PRO A 106 21.06 -15.04 14.11
N LEU A 107 20.64 -14.60 15.29
CA LEU A 107 20.54 -13.18 15.66
C LEU A 107 21.91 -12.63 16.09
N ASP A 108 22.02 -11.30 16.15
CA ASP A 108 23.10 -10.57 16.82
C ASP A 108 24.50 -10.94 16.31
N GLN A 109 24.59 -11.20 15.01
CA GLN A 109 25.85 -11.49 14.34
C GLN A 109 26.74 -10.23 14.28
N PRO A 110 28.07 -10.38 14.12
CA PRO A 110 28.95 -9.26 13.84
C PRO A 110 28.43 -8.45 12.63
N GLY A 111 28.31 -7.12 12.79
CA GLY A 111 27.75 -6.24 11.77
C GLY A 111 26.23 -6.00 11.86
N THR A 112 25.54 -6.57 12.87
CA THR A 112 24.10 -6.38 13.07
C THR A 112 23.69 -4.92 13.23
N PRO A 113 24.39 -4.08 14.03
CA PRO A 113 24.05 -2.66 14.15
C PRO A 113 24.09 -1.92 12.81
N GLU A 114 25.09 -2.17 11.99
CA GLU A 114 25.23 -1.55 10.67
C GLU A 114 24.13 -2.01 9.70
N ARG A 115 23.73 -3.29 9.76
CA ARG A 115 22.62 -3.82 8.98
C ARG A 115 21.29 -3.20 9.39
N VAL A 116 21.03 -3.08 10.70
CA VAL A 116 19.84 -2.40 11.22
C VAL A 116 19.82 -0.93 10.76
N ALA A 117 20.94 -0.21 10.84
CA ALA A 117 21.02 1.17 10.37
C ALA A 117 20.73 1.31 8.86
N GLN A 118 21.26 0.41 8.02
CA GLN A 118 20.98 0.38 6.58
C GLN A 118 19.51 0.10 6.29
N GLU A 119 18.91 -0.82 7.04
CA GLU A 119 17.51 -1.17 6.92
C GLU A 119 16.60 0.01 7.30
N LEU A 120 16.88 0.68 8.42
CA LEU A 120 16.16 1.87 8.84
C LEU A 120 16.26 2.99 7.81
N ALA A 121 17.45 3.23 7.24
CA ALA A 121 17.63 4.22 6.17
C ALA A 121 16.84 3.86 4.90
N ARG A 122 16.77 2.56 4.55
CA ARG A 122 15.95 2.08 3.43
C ARG A 122 14.46 2.31 3.69
N ILE A 123 13.97 1.97 4.89
CA ILE A 123 12.56 2.17 5.27
C ILE A 123 12.23 3.66 5.25
N ASP A 124 13.05 4.51 5.88
CA ASP A 124 12.86 5.96 5.92
C ASP A 124 12.79 6.55 4.51
N GLY A 125 13.72 6.17 3.63
CA GLY A 125 13.73 6.66 2.25
C GLY A 125 12.46 6.28 1.47
N ASN A 126 11.93 5.06 1.66
CA ASN A 126 10.66 4.66 1.05
C ASN A 126 9.47 5.37 1.68
N LEU A 127 9.48 5.58 2.99
CA LEU A 127 8.42 6.28 3.72
C LEU A 127 8.33 7.74 3.27
N GLN A 128 9.46 8.43 3.09
CA GLN A 128 9.51 9.78 2.52
C GLN A 128 8.95 9.86 1.09
N GLN A 129 9.05 8.79 0.30
CA GLN A 129 8.43 8.75 -1.03
C GLN A 129 6.91 8.61 -0.93
N LEU A 130 6.43 7.74 -0.04
CA LEU A 130 5.00 7.58 0.24
C LEU A 130 4.38 8.87 0.75
N GLU A 131 5.00 9.53 1.72
CA GLU A 131 4.57 10.81 2.27
C GLU A 131 4.48 11.88 1.18
N ARG A 132 5.48 11.96 0.28
CA ARG A 132 5.45 12.88 -0.88
C ARG A 132 4.30 12.59 -1.84
N MET A 133 4.07 11.33 -2.19
CA MET A 133 2.93 10.93 -3.05
C MET A 133 1.58 11.18 -2.36
N ALA A 134 1.53 11.07 -1.03
CA ALA A 134 0.40 11.43 -0.21
C ALA A 134 0.23 12.96 -0.06
N GLY A 135 1.05 13.81 -0.68
CA GLY A 135 0.90 15.27 -0.63
C GLY A 135 1.64 15.96 0.50
N GLY A 136 2.57 15.25 1.16
CA GLY A 136 3.39 15.75 2.27
C GLY A 136 2.67 15.66 3.62
N ILE A 137 3.38 15.15 4.63
CA ILE A 137 3.02 15.26 6.06
C ILE A 137 3.94 16.29 6.70
#